data_AF-A0A151WFN1-F1
#
_entry.id   AF-A0A151WFN1-F1
#
_cell.length_a   1.000
_cell.length_b   1.000
_cell.length_c   1.000
_cell.angle_alpha   90.00
_cell.angle_beta   90.00
_cell.angle_gamma   90.00
#
_symmetry.space_group_name_H-M   'P 1'
#
loop_
_entity.id
_entity.type
_entity.pdbx_description
1 polymer ?
#
loop_
_entity_poly.entity_id
_entity_poly.type
_entity_poly.pdbx_seq_one_letter_code
_entity_poly.pdbx_strand_id
1 'polypeptide(L)'
;MGERYFAWDEISEGLILFSAAKAEEEQAKRRRKRTAAVPTSEIYSPHAYLILCYREMLNDNEKIRFRKNYLRKVMPDEPDIIILQDIKDLVLFLLVTSVSPQFINFFHLPVVDQFLRALIIYFQRFVQIWEDLGHERAATMRKAPNPLARGHRSRYADEMHTLRCVLGREYADLLLGCRDGPRYHHMITNSKRTATQSQGEKDLRIYEALISVAHRVVWIALQRKHFTLIELELHRLLRTEAYNTAQRQSSSRLIQDMLEDDIRILHGPKTTLKTRKLLRNSPLPHELIYGDCDYRLLSLGIADIDIHHPKIAYLRNALLVDEEKLSQLEIKVGILGHNRSDYDIMLMPHEPEELMEPTETALLEKKSLEIRKSIFVTKILEQEEIESLPEIMDEFPVKEIQEVNEKYDKIREKARIKWILREIRRRERKATDTYSIATTLD
;
A
#
# COMPACT_ATOMS: atom_id res chain seq x y z
N MET A 1 -26.17 7.03 44.08
CA MET A 1 -25.67 6.99 42.69
C MET A 1 -26.84 7.31 41.79
N GLY A 2 -26.80 8.43 41.05
CA GLY A 2 -27.91 8.81 40.17
C GLY A 2 -27.90 7.97 38.90
N GLU A 3 -29.04 7.38 38.55
CA GLU A 3 -29.20 6.65 37.29
C GLU A 3 -29.00 7.60 36.10
N ARG A 4 -28.14 7.19 35.16
CA ARG A 4 -27.83 7.93 33.94
C ARG A 4 -28.61 7.32 32.79
N TYR A 5 -29.45 8.11 32.14
CA TYR A 5 -30.22 7.68 30.98
C TYR A 5 -29.55 8.15 29.69
N PHE A 6 -29.35 7.22 28.76
CA PHE A 6 -28.85 7.52 27.42
C PHE A 6 -29.94 7.27 26.39
N ALA A 7 -30.10 8.18 25.45
CA ALA A 7 -31.01 8.03 24.32
C ALA A 7 -30.23 8.08 23.00
N TRP A 8 -30.67 7.27 22.04
CA TRP A 8 -30.10 7.25 20.69
C TRP A 8 -30.76 8.36 19.86
N ASP A 9 -29.96 9.27 19.31
CA ASP A 9 -30.43 10.30 18.38
C ASP A 9 -30.22 9.83 16.94
N GLU A 10 -31.31 9.70 16.21
CA GLU A 10 -31.31 9.27 14.80
C GLU A 10 -30.76 10.34 13.86
N ILE A 11 -30.75 11.61 14.25
CA ILE A 11 -30.31 12.71 13.38
C ILE A 11 -28.79 12.84 13.39
N SER A 12 -28.17 12.63 14.55
CA SER A 12 -26.71 12.71 14.72
C SER A 12 -26.01 11.34 14.72
N GLU A 13 -26.77 10.25 14.51
CA GLU A 13 -26.33 8.85 14.59
C GLU A 13 -25.47 8.57 15.85
N GLY A 14 -25.91 9.03 17.03
CA GLY A 14 -25.12 8.95 18.26
C GLY A 14 -25.93 8.84 19.56
N LEU A 15 -25.26 8.38 20.64
CA LEU A 15 -25.83 8.28 21.99
C LEU A 15 -25.64 9.58 22.76
N ILE A 16 -26.74 10.17 23.24
CA ILE A 16 -26.74 11.39 24.06
C ILE A 16 -27.09 11.02 25.50
N LEU A 17 -26.26 11.48 26.45
CA LEU A 17 -26.50 11.35 27.88
C LEU A 17 -27.45 12.45 28.37
N PHE A 18 -28.61 12.07 28.88
CA PHE A 18 -29.50 12.98 29.59
C PHE A 18 -29.21 12.89 31.10
N SER A 19 -28.29 13.71 31.61
CA SER A 19 -28.21 13.94 33.06
C SER A 19 -27.81 15.37 33.43
N ALA A 20 -28.80 16.09 33.99
CA ALA A 20 -28.74 17.21 34.94
C ALA A 20 -27.73 18.35 34.69
N ALA A 21 -28.13 19.30 33.85
CA ALA A 21 -27.64 20.67 33.93
C ALA A 21 -28.26 21.37 35.16
N LYS A 22 -27.42 21.74 36.15
CA LYS A 22 -27.55 22.88 37.11
C LYS A 22 -26.64 22.66 38.34
N ALA A 23 -25.32 22.77 38.14
CA ALA A 23 -24.38 22.99 39.26
C ALA A 23 -22.99 23.47 38.80
N GLU A 24 -22.56 23.18 37.57
CA GLU A 24 -21.18 23.47 37.14
C GLU A 24 -20.94 24.90 36.58
N GLU A 25 -22.01 25.67 36.36
CA GLU A 25 -21.90 26.99 35.70
C GLU A 25 -21.30 28.09 36.60
N GLU A 26 -21.26 27.89 37.93
CA GLU A 26 -20.67 28.83 38.89
C GLU A 26 -19.15 28.67 39.06
N GLN A 27 -18.58 27.49 38.80
CA GLN A 27 -17.14 27.25 38.94
C GLN A 27 -16.32 27.75 37.74
N ALA A 28 -16.97 28.05 36.61
CA ALA A 28 -16.33 28.47 35.36
C ALA A 28 -15.78 29.91 35.37
N LYS A 29 -16.14 30.76 36.36
CA LYS A 29 -15.70 32.17 36.38
C LYS A 29 -14.42 32.46 37.17
N ARG A 30 -13.85 31.49 37.92
CA ARG A 30 -12.66 31.72 38.78
C ARG A 30 -11.31 31.20 38.25
N ARG A 31 -11.26 30.52 37.10
CA ARG A 31 -10.01 29.92 36.55
C ARG A 31 -9.34 30.67 35.39
N ARG A 32 -9.70 31.93 35.13
CA ARG A 32 -8.99 32.78 34.15
C ARG A 32 -7.78 33.47 34.80
N LYS A 33 -6.67 32.74 34.96
CA LYS A 33 -5.28 33.24 34.97
C LYS A 33 -4.33 32.09 35.33
N ARG A 34 -3.86 31.38 34.30
CA ARG A 34 -2.58 30.65 34.24
C ARG A 34 -2.44 30.15 32.80
N THR A 35 -1.43 30.67 32.09
CA THR A 35 -1.00 30.22 30.77
C THR A 35 -0.60 28.75 30.85
N ALA A 36 -1.41 27.88 30.26
CA ALA A 36 -1.19 26.44 30.23
C ALA A 36 -0.74 26.02 28.84
N ALA A 37 0.28 25.15 28.83
CA ALA A 37 0.77 24.45 27.66
C ALA A 37 -0.40 23.78 26.89
N VAL A 38 -0.24 23.70 25.57
CA VAL A 38 -1.18 23.04 24.66
C VAL A 38 -1.53 21.65 25.23
N PRO A 39 -2.79 21.41 25.64
CA PRO A 39 -3.18 20.09 26.10
C PRO A 39 -3.18 19.18 24.88
N THR A 40 -2.29 18.18 24.87
CA THR A 40 -2.49 16.97 24.09
C THR A 40 -3.84 16.42 24.52
N SER A 41 -4.82 16.49 23.63
CA SER A 41 -6.14 15.94 23.86
C SER A 41 -5.98 14.45 24.15
N GLU A 42 -6.36 14.04 25.37
CA GLU A 42 -6.52 12.63 25.75
C GLU A 42 -7.74 12.06 25.04
N ILE A 43 -7.70 12.01 23.71
CA ILE A 43 -8.62 11.20 22.94
C ILE A 43 -8.12 9.77 23.13
N TYR A 44 -8.87 8.98 23.89
CA TYR A 44 -8.70 7.53 23.95
C TYR A 44 -8.79 6.98 22.53
N SER A 45 -7.64 6.72 21.92
CA SER A 45 -7.51 6.03 20.64
C SER A 45 -7.10 4.59 20.94
N PRO A 46 -8.06 3.66 21.07
CA PRO A 46 -7.78 2.27 21.44
C PRO A 46 -6.87 1.51 20.45
N HIS A 47 -6.45 2.16 19.36
CA HIS A 47 -5.71 1.59 18.25
C HIS A 47 -4.45 2.39 17.89
N ALA A 48 -3.96 3.29 18.74
CA ALA A 48 -2.74 4.07 18.47
C ALA A 48 -1.52 3.18 18.15
N TYR A 49 -1.46 1.95 18.69
CA TYR A 49 -0.42 0.97 18.40
C TYR A 49 -0.50 0.34 16.99
N LEU A 50 -1.60 0.56 16.25
CA LEU A 50 -1.77 0.13 14.85
C LEU A 50 -1.23 1.16 13.86
N ILE A 51 -0.93 2.38 14.31
CA ILE A 51 -0.41 3.43 13.46
C ILE A 51 1.11 3.20 13.27
N LEU A 52 1.48 2.85 12.04
CA LEU A 52 2.87 2.65 11.67
C LEU A 52 3.48 3.98 11.19
N CYS A 53 4.55 4.40 11.86
CA CYS A 53 5.31 5.60 11.50
C CYS A 53 6.55 5.21 10.68
N TYR A 54 6.77 5.91 9.58
CA TYR A 54 7.89 5.70 8.67
C TYR A 54 8.79 6.93 8.63
N ARG A 55 10.08 6.70 8.43
CA ARG A 55 11.02 7.77 8.06
C ARG A 55 10.93 8.00 6.57
N GLU A 56 10.87 9.27 6.16
CA GLU A 56 10.86 9.64 4.75
C GLU A 56 12.27 9.54 4.14
N MET A 57 13.28 10.01 4.88
CA MET A 57 14.69 10.03 4.47
C MET A 57 15.59 9.38 5.53
N LEU A 58 16.72 8.83 5.07
CA LEU A 58 17.76 8.25 5.92
C LEU A 58 18.95 9.20 6.06
N ASN A 59 19.42 9.36 7.30
CA ASN A 59 20.68 10.03 7.58
C ASN A 59 21.86 9.20 7.06
N ASP A 60 23.00 9.82 6.77
CA ASP A 60 24.18 9.11 6.22
C ASP A 60 24.66 7.96 7.11
N ASN A 61 24.63 8.14 8.43
CA ASN A 61 24.93 7.07 9.38
C ASN A 61 23.97 5.88 9.27
N GLU A 62 22.70 6.14 8.95
CA GLU A 62 21.68 5.11 8.79
C GLU A 62 21.78 4.43 7.43
N LYS A 63 22.11 5.19 6.39
CA LYS A 63 22.49 4.67 5.07
C LYS A 63 23.65 3.69 5.18
N ILE A 64 24.70 4.03 5.93
CA ILE A 64 25.85 3.14 6.19
C ILE A 64 25.41 1.90 6.97
N ARG A 65 24.56 2.04 7.99
CA ARG A 65 24.03 0.89 8.76
C ARG A 65 23.19 -0.04 7.89
N PHE A 66 22.34 0.51 7.03
CA PHE A 66 21.54 -0.26 6.10
C PHE A 66 22.42 -1.02 5.12
N ARG A 67 23.38 -0.31 4.48
CA ARG A 67 24.36 -0.90 3.56
C ARG A 67 25.14 -2.07 4.17
N LYS A 68 25.58 -1.94 5.42
CA LYS A 68 26.41 -2.97 6.09
C LYS A 68 25.61 -4.19 6.53
N ASN A 69 24.41 -3.99 7.07
CA ASN A 69 23.70 -5.03 7.84
C ASN A 69 22.48 -5.60 7.12
N TYR A 70 21.75 -4.78 6.37
CA TYR A 70 20.42 -5.15 5.85
C TYR A 70 20.44 -5.37 4.35
N LEU A 71 21.20 -4.55 3.62
CA LEU A 71 21.36 -4.66 2.18
C LEU A 71 21.86 -6.05 1.75
N ARG A 72 21.21 -6.62 0.73
CA ARG A 72 21.66 -7.87 0.11
C ARG A 72 23.04 -7.69 -0.51
N LYS A 73 23.94 -8.60 -0.15
CA LYS A 73 25.27 -8.73 -0.75
C LYS A 73 25.16 -9.69 -1.91
N VAL A 74 25.35 -9.17 -3.12
CA VAL A 74 25.34 -9.95 -4.36
C VAL A 74 26.74 -10.53 -4.56
N MET A 75 26.81 -11.81 -4.88
CA MET A 75 28.07 -12.46 -5.25
C MET A 75 28.41 -12.11 -6.70
N PRO A 76 29.69 -12.08 -7.11
CA PRO A 76 30.07 -11.68 -8.47
C PRO A 76 29.43 -12.53 -9.59
N ASP A 77 29.00 -13.75 -9.28
CA ASP A 77 28.36 -14.67 -10.23
C ASP A 77 26.82 -14.48 -10.33
N GLU A 78 26.22 -13.61 -9.52
CA GLU A 78 24.77 -13.36 -9.50
C GLU A 78 24.43 -12.00 -10.11
N PRO A 79 23.31 -11.88 -10.85
CA PRO A 79 22.89 -10.60 -11.41
C PRO A 79 22.47 -9.62 -10.30
N ASP A 80 23.00 -8.39 -10.35
CA ASP A 80 22.66 -7.31 -9.40
C ASP A 80 21.38 -6.58 -9.82
N ILE A 81 20.27 -7.32 -9.72
CA ILE A 81 18.91 -6.84 -10.03
C ILE A 81 18.09 -6.58 -8.77
N ILE A 82 17.12 -5.67 -8.84
CA ILE A 82 16.20 -5.37 -7.75
C ILE A 82 15.16 -6.48 -7.62
N ILE A 83 15.08 -7.09 -6.44
CA ILE A 83 14.10 -8.14 -6.11
C ILE A 83 13.07 -7.62 -5.10
N LEU A 84 11.91 -8.27 -5.00
CA LEU A 84 10.86 -7.84 -4.07
C LEU A 84 11.37 -7.77 -2.61
N GLN A 85 12.25 -8.70 -2.21
CA GLN A 85 12.85 -8.71 -0.88
C GLN A 85 13.67 -7.44 -0.59
N ASP A 86 14.34 -6.84 -1.58
CA ASP A 86 15.12 -5.62 -1.39
C ASP A 86 14.20 -4.44 -1.00
N ILE A 87 13.02 -4.35 -1.65
CA ILE A 87 11.98 -3.35 -1.31
C ILE A 87 11.43 -3.62 0.09
N LYS A 88 11.12 -4.88 0.42
CA LYS A 88 10.67 -5.28 1.76
C LYS A 88 11.64 -4.88 2.85
N ASP A 89 12.92 -5.16 2.65
CA ASP A 89 13.98 -4.83 3.59
C ASP A 89 14.11 -3.32 3.79
N LEU A 90 14.00 -2.53 2.71
CA LEU A 90 14.00 -1.08 2.79
C LEU A 90 12.79 -0.56 3.60
N VAL A 91 11.57 -1.03 3.31
CA VAL A 91 10.36 -0.60 4.02
C VAL A 91 10.43 -0.95 5.51
N LEU A 92 10.86 -2.18 5.85
CA LEU A 92 11.04 -2.59 7.24
C LEU A 92 12.15 -1.77 7.92
N PHE A 93 13.17 -1.34 7.19
CA PHE A 93 14.21 -0.47 7.75
C PHE A 93 13.67 0.91 8.11
N LEU A 94 12.90 1.53 7.21
CA LEU A 94 12.29 2.86 7.36
C LEU A 94 11.24 2.91 8.48
N LEU A 95 10.71 1.76 8.87
CA LEU A 95 9.71 1.66 9.92
C LEU A 95 10.29 2.01 11.30
N VAL A 96 9.74 3.08 11.91
CA VAL A 96 10.08 3.57 13.25
C VAL A 96 9.32 2.79 14.31
N THR A 97 8.03 2.54 14.07
CA THR A 97 7.18 1.78 14.99
C THR A 97 7.64 0.32 15.04
N SER A 98 7.72 -0.26 16.23
CA SER A 98 8.07 -1.67 16.40
C SER A 98 6.88 -2.55 16.00
N VAL A 99 7.13 -3.59 15.22
CA VAL A 99 6.11 -4.54 14.77
C VAL A 99 6.21 -5.87 15.53
N SER A 100 5.22 -6.74 15.36
CA SER A 100 5.25 -8.06 15.98
C SER A 100 6.18 -9.01 15.19
N PRO A 101 6.97 -9.86 15.87
CA PRO A 101 7.68 -10.95 15.21
C PRO A 101 6.75 -11.87 14.41
N GLN A 102 5.48 -11.99 14.84
CA GLN A 102 4.45 -12.71 14.09
C GLN A 102 4.16 -12.05 12.75
N PHE A 103 4.04 -10.73 12.70
CA PHE A 103 3.89 -9.99 11.45
C PHE A 103 5.12 -10.15 10.56
N ILE A 104 6.35 -10.09 11.11
CA ILE A 104 7.56 -10.32 10.31
C ILE A 104 7.57 -11.71 9.69
N ASN A 105 7.19 -12.75 10.44
CA ASN A 105 7.08 -14.10 9.89
C ASN A 105 6.03 -14.18 8.78
N PHE A 106 4.85 -13.63 9.02
CA PHE A 106 3.76 -13.57 8.04
C PHE A 106 4.18 -12.82 6.76
N PHE A 107 4.83 -11.67 6.91
CA PHE A 107 5.26 -10.81 5.80
C PHE A 107 6.33 -11.47 4.90
N HIS A 108 7.08 -12.44 5.43
CA HIS A 108 8.04 -13.25 4.67
C HIS A 108 7.44 -14.59 4.22
N LEU A 109 6.12 -14.71 4.08
CA LEU A 109 5.51 -15.88 3.43
C LEU A 109 5.43 -15.70 1.91
N PRO A 110 5.61 -16.76 1.11
CA PRO A 110 5.46 -16.70 -0.35
C PRO A 110 4.11 -16.17 -0.83
N VAL A 111 3.03 -16.46 -0.10
CA VAL A 111 1.69 -15.95 -0.43
C VAL A 111 1.63 -14.41 -0.34
N VAL A 112 2.37 -13.82 0.60
CA VAL A 112 2.46 -12.35 0.72
C VAL A 112 3.27 -11.76 -0.43
N ASP A 113 4.29 -12.44 -0.93
CA ASP A 113 5.03 -11.99 -2.11
C ASP A 113 4.15 -11.96 -3.36
N GLN A 114 3.37 -13.02 -3.58
CA GLN A 114 2.43 -13.11 -4.70
C GLN A 114 1.38 -12.00 -4.63
N PHE A 115 0.80 -11.78 -3.45
CA PHE A 115 -0.09 -10.66 -3.20
C PHE A 115 0.56 -9.30 -3.48
N LEU A 116 1.79 -9.05 -3.00
CA LEU A 116 2.48 -7.78 -3.22
C LEU A 116 2.82 -7.58 -4.70
N ARG A 117 3.20 -8.63 -5.44
CA ARG A 117 3.42 -8.56 -6.89
C ARG A 117 2.12 -8.23 -7.63
N ALA A 118 1.03 -8.93 -7.32
CA ALA A 118 -0.29 -8.62 -7.88
C ALA A 118 -0.69 -7.17 -7.60
N LEU A 119 -0.39 -6.68 -6.40
CA LEU A 119 -0.66 -5.31 -5.99
C LEU A 119 0.17 -4.31 -6.80
N ILE A 120 1.47 -4.56 -7.01
CA ILE A 120 2.34 -3.69 -7.85
C ILE A 120 1.81 -3.64 -9.29
N ILE A 121 1.48 -4.78 -9.89
CA ILE A 121 0.94 -4.86 -11.26
C ILE A 121 -0.36 -4.07 -11.36
N TYR A 122 -1.27 -4.27 -10.39
CA TYR A 122 -2.53 -3.54 -10.31
C TYR A 122 -2.30 -2.02 -10.29
N PHE A 123 -1.46 -1.55 -9.38
CA PHE A 123 -1.24 -0.11 -9.20
C PHE A 123 -0.46 0.52 -10.35
N GLN A 124 0.45 -0.22 -10.97
CA GLN A 124 1.15 0.25 -12.17
C GLN A 124 0.14 0.57 -13.28
N ARG A 125 -0.79 -0.34 -13.58
CA ARG A 125 -1.82 -0.10 -14.60
C ARG A 125 -2.84 0.94 -14.16
N PHE A 126 -3.25 0.93 -12.89
CA PHE A 126 -4.20 1.89 -12.33
C PHE A 126 -3.70 3.33 -12.47
N VAL A 127 -2.43 3.59 -12.11
CA VAL A 127 -1.83 4.92 -12.21
C VAL A 127 -1.72 5.36 -13.67
N GLN A 128 -1.28 4.47 -14.58
CA GLN A 128 -1.21 4.77 -16.01
C GLN A 128 -2.58 5.18 -16.58
N ILE A 129 -3.62 4.39 -16.31
CA ILE A 129 -4.99 4.71 -16.76
C ILE A 129 -5.48 6.02 -16.13
N TRP A 130 -5.18 6.25 -14.85
CA TRP A 130 -5.55 7.49 -14.17
C TRP A 130 -4.88 8.72 -14.81
N GLU A 131 -3.59 8.65 -15.14
CA GLU A 131 -2.87 9.70 -15.85
C GLU A 131 -3.46 9.94 -17.24
N ASP A 132 -3.69 8.88 -18.02
CA ASP A 132 -4.28 8.95 -19.36
C ASP A 132 -5.66 9.63 -19.34
N LEU A 133 -6.54 9.22 -18.43
CA LEU A 133 -7.86 9.83 -18.26
C LEU A 133 -7.75 11.30 -17.84
N GLY A 134 -6.76 11.65 -17.02
CA GLY A 134 -6.44 13.02 -16.65
C GLY A 134 -6.02 13.87 -17.84
N HIS A 135 -5.14 13.35 -18.70
CA HIS A 135 -4.69 14.00 -19.94
C HIS A 135 -5.84 14.14 -20.94
N GLU A 136 -6.65 13.10 -21.12
CA GLU A 136 -7.84 13.14 -21.99
C GLU A 136 -8.82 14.22 -21.52
N ARG A 137 -9.06 14.33 -20.21
CA ARG A 137 -9.92 15.37 -19.63
C ARG A 137 -9.37 16.76 -19.91
N ALA A 138 -8.07 16.98 -19.71
CA ALA A 138 -7.42 18.26 -20.00
C ALA A 138 -7.48 18.62 -21.49
N ALA A 139 -7.36 17.63 -22.39
CA ALA A 139 -7.47 17.81 -23.83
C ALA A 139 -8.92 18.05 -24.29
N THR A 140 -9.89 17.37 -23.70
CA THR A 140 -11.33 17.50 -24.01
C THR A 140 -11.91 18.80 -23.48
N MET A 141 -11.38 19.37 -22.39
CA MET A 141 -11.70 20.76 -22.00
C MET A 141 -11.35 21.77 -23.09
N ARG A 142 -10.46 21.42 -24.04
CA ARG A 142 -10.05 22.25 -25.18
C ARG A 142 -10.74 21.88 -26.51
N LYS A 143 -11.47 20.76 -26.60
CA LYS A 143 -12.05 20.23 -27.85
C LYS A 143 -13.44 19.62 -27.65
N ALA A 144 -14.29 19.61 -28.67
CA ALA A 144 -15.59 18.96 -28.59
C ALA A 144 -15.43 17.42 -28.34
N PRO A 145 -16.22 16.79 -27.44
CA PRO A 145 -16.09 15.37 -27.15
C PRO A 145 -16.43 14.50 -28.35
N ASN A 146 -15.59 13.51 -28.67
CA ASN A 146 -15.87 12.53 -29.73
C ASN A 146 -16.52 11.26 -29.15
N PRO A 147 -17.80 10.98 -29.38
CA PRO A 147 -18.50 9.82 -28.84
C PRO A 147 -18.00 8.47 -29.41
N LEU A 148 -17.32 8.46 -30.57
CA LEU A 148 -16.78 7.26 -31.20
C LEU A 148 -15.44 6.81 -30.61
N ALA A 149 -14.79 7.65 -29.81
CA ALA A 149 -13.50 7.33 -29.19
C ALA A 149 -13.61 6.35 -28.00
N ARG A 150 -14.80 5.90 -27.60
CA ARG A 150 -15.02 5.15 -26.34
C ARG A 150 -14.45 3.71 -26.30
N GLY A 151 -13.94 3.18 -27.41
CA GLY A 151 -13.43 1.81 -27.48
C GLY A 151 -12.28 1.52 -26.49
N HIS A 152 -11.32 2.44 -26.36
CA HIS A 152 -10.19 2.26 -25.43
C HIS A 152 -10.62 2.34 -23.95
N ARG A 153 -11.62 3.17 -23.62
CA ARG A 153 -12.21 3.25 -22.27
C ARG A 153 -12.84 1.93 -21.82
N SER A 154 -13.47 1.19 -22.73
CA SER A 154 -13.97 -0.17 -22.44
C SER A 154 -12.83 -1.13 -22.14
N ARG A 155 -11.76 -1.10 -22.95
CA ARG A 155 -10.57 -1.92 -22.72
C ARG A 155 -9.93 -1.65 -21.36
N TYR A 156 -9.82 -0.38 -20.97
CA TYR A 156 -9.34 0.00 -19.63
C TYR A 156 -10.22 -0.58 -18.52
N ALA A 157 -11.54 -0.53 -18.67
CA ALA A 157 -12.45 -1.11 -17.68
C ALA A 157 -12.29 -2.65 -17.57
N ASP A 158 -12.17 -3.33 -18.71
CA ASP A 158 -12.00 -4.80 -18.76
C ASP A 158 -10.66 -5.24 -18.16
N GLU A 159 -9.59 -4.50 -18.45
CA GLU A 159 -8.27 -4.73 -17.86
C GLU A 159 -8.27 -4.49 -16.35
N MET A 160 -8.87 -3.40 -15.89
CA MET A 160 -8.97 -3.12 -14.46
C MET A 160 -9.79 -4.18 -13.74
N HIS A 161 -10.88 -4.67 -14.34
CA HIS A 161 -11.66 -5.77 -13.78
C HIS A 161 -10.82 -7.06 -13.69
N THR A 162 -10.09 -7.41 -14.75
CA THR A 162 -9.18 -8.57 -14.80
C THR A 162 -8.14 -8.50 -13.67
N LEU A 163 -7.51 -7.34 -13.48
CA LEU A 163 -6.51 -7.13 -12.44
C LEU A 163 -7.12 -7.17 -11.03
N ARG A 164 -8.36 -6.68 -10.83
CA ARG A 164 -9.08 -6.83 -9.56
C ARG A 164 -9.42 -8.28 -9.26
N CYS A 165 -9.81 -9.09 -10.24
CA CYS A 165 -10.02 -10.53 -10.04
C CYS A 165 -8.73 -11.23 -9.59
N VAL A 166 -7.60 -10.97 -10.25
CA VAL A 166 -6.29 -11.54 -9.88
C VAL A 166 -5.87 -11.09 -8.48
N LEU A 167 -5.93 -9.79 -8.19
CA LEU A 167 -5.58 -9.27 -6.87
C LEU A 167 -6.52 -9.77 -5.77
N GLY A 168 -7.81 -9.86 -6.07
CA GLY A 168 -8.85 -10.36 -5.17
C GLY A 168 -8.62 -11.82 -4.80
N ARG A 169 -8.17 -12.64 -5.76
CA ARG A 169 -7.75 -14.03 -5.51
C ARG A 169 -6.56 -14.10 -4.56
N GLU A 170 -5.45 -13.39 -4.85
CA GLU A 170 -4.27 -13.39 -3.97
C GLU A 170 -4.61 -12.91 -2.55
N TYR A 171 -5.48 -11.90 -2.45
CA TYR A 171 -5.94 -11.38 -1.17
C TYR A 171 -6.88 -12.36 -0.44
N ALA A 172 -7.75 -13.07 -1.17
CA ALA A 172 -8.59 -14.11 -0.60
C ALA A 172 -7.74 -15.28 -0.06
N ASP A 173 -6.67 -15.65 -0.75
CA ASP A 173 -5.71 -16.66 -0.27
C ASP A 173 -5.01 -16.24 1.03
N LEU A 174 -4.68 -14.95 1.16
CA LEU A 174 -4.21 -14.39 2.43
C LEU A 174 -5.28 -14.45 3.52
N LEU A 175 -6.50 -14.01 3.23
CA LEU A 175 -7.61 -13.97 4.20
C LEU A 175 -7.99 -15.35 4.73
N LEU A 176 -8.08 -16.32 3.82
CA LEU A 176 -8.39 -17.70 4.15
C LEU A 176 -7.21 -18.36 4.83
N GLY A 177 -5.98 -17.87 4.66
CA GLY A 177 -4.81 -18.53 5.20
C GLY A 177 -4.46 -19.80 4.45
N CYS A 178 -4.57 -19.77 3.12
CA CYS A 178 -4.18 -20.88 2.27
C CYS A 178 -2.67 -21.19 2.42
N ARG A 179 -2.27 -22.44 2.14
CA ARG A 179 -0.86 -22.92 2.22
C ARG A 179 -0.25 -22.83 3.63
N ASP A 180 0.80 -22.05 3.83
CA ASP A 180 1.51 -21.89 5.12
C ASP A 180 0.87 -20.84 6.05
N GLY A 181 -0.18 -20.16 5.57
CA GLY A 181 -0.96 -19.16 6.30
C GLY A 181 -1.76 -19.63 7.53
N PRO A 182 -2.19 -20.91 7.72
CA PRO A 182 -3.15 -21.27 8.76
C PRO A 182 -2.74 -20.92 10.20
N ARG A 183 -1.43 -20.78 10.47
CA ARG A 183 -0.89 -20.39 11.78
C ARG A 183 -1.17 -18.93 12.15
N TYR A 184 -1.49 -18.12 11.14
CA TYR A 184 -1.74 -16.69 11.26
C TYR A 184 -3.23 -16.34 11.23
N HIS A 185 -4.13 -17.30 10.97
CA HIS A 185 -5.57 -17.07 10.87
C HIS A 185 -6.37 -17.94 11.84
N HIS A 186 -7.48 -17.40 12.34
CA HIS A 186 -8.29 -18.07 13.37
C HIS A 186 -9.17 -19.20 12.86
N MET A 187 -9.52 -19.22 11.57
CA MET A 187 -10.58 -20.07 11.05
C MET A 187 -10.13 -21.49 10.64
N ILE A 188 -8.82 -21.78 10.55
CA ILE A 188 -8.32 -23.07 10.03
C ILE A 188 -7.70 -23.98 11.12
N THR A 189 -7.51 -23.49 12.34
CA THR A 189 -6.89 -24.31 13.39
C THR A 189 -7.87 -25.36 13.94
N ASN A 190 -7.92 -26.54 13.31
CA ASN A 190 -8.63 -27.77 13.70
C ASN A 190 -8.15 -28.40 15.03
N SER A 191 -7.62 -27.60 15.97
CA SER A 191 -7.29 -28.06 17.31
C SER A 191 -8.45 -27.69 18.22
N LYS A 192 -8.96 -28.66 18.97
CA LYS A 192 -9.96 -28.62 20.05
C LYS A 192 -9.70 -27.54 21.12
N ARG A 193 -9.59 -26.28 20.73
CA ARG A 193 -9.65 -25.12 21.61
C ARG A 193 -11.07 -24.63 21.51
N THR A 194 -11.74 -24.69 22.65
CA THR A 194 -13.06 -24.14 22.89
C THR A 194 -13.30 -22.92 22.02
N ALA A 195 -14.31 -23.03 21.16
CA ALA A 195 -14.94 -21.88 20.51
C ALA A 195 -15.11 -20.75 21.54
N THR A 196 -14.91 -19.50 21.12
CA THR A 196 -15.20 -18.23 21.86
C THR A 196 -14.06 -17.41 22.50
N GLN A 197 -12.80 -17.56 22.09
CA GLN A 197 -11.86 -16.42 22.22
C GLN A 197 -11.48 -15.91 20.84
N SER A 198 -12.20 -14.88 20.38
CA SER A 198 -11.87 -14.12 19.19
C SER A 198 -10.46 -13.53 19.36
N GLN A 199 -9.48 -14.12 18.70
CA GLN A 199 -8.16 -13.53 18.57
C GLN A 199 -8.16 -12.37 17.54
N GLY A 200 -9.32 -11.80 17.20
CA GLY A 200 -9.48 -10.79 16.15
C GLY A 200 -8.57 -9.58 16.30
N GLU A 201 -8.09 -9.27 17.51
CA GLU A 201 -7.05 -8.26 17.72
C GLU A 201 -5.68 -8.64 17.14
N LYS A 202 -5.29 -9.93 17.21
CA LYS A 202 -4.08 -10.46 16.56
C LYS A 202 -4.19 -10.30 15.04
N ASP A 203 -5.29 -10.77 14.46
CA ASP A 203 -5.50 -10.68 13.02
C ASP A 203 -5.58 -9.21 12.57
N LEU A 204 -6.32 -8.37 13.32
CA LEU A 204 -6.38 -6.93 13.08
C LEU A 204 -4.98 -6.30 13.07
N ARG A 205 -4.12 -6.63 14.04
CA ARG A 205 -2.73 -6.12 14.08
C ARG A 205 -1.91 -6.55 12.86
N ILE A 206 -2.06 -7.80 12.42
CA ILE A 206 -1.33 -8.31 11.25
C ILE A 206 -1.82 -7.62 9.98
N TYR A 207 -3.13 -7.49 9.80
CA TYR A 207 -3.72 -6.93 8.59
C TYR A 207 -3.60 -5.41 8.49
N GLU A 208 -3.73 -4.68 9.60
CA GLU A 208 -3.48 -3.23 9.61
C GLU A 208 -2.01 -2.92 9.31
N ALA A 209 -1.09 -3.70 9.88
CA ALA A 209 0.32 -3.60 9.54
C ALA A 209 0.58 -3.98 8.08
N LEU A 210 -0.09 -5.02 7.56
CA LEU A 210 0.05 -5.43 6.16
C LEU A 210 -0.37 -4.32 5.21
N ILE A 211 -1.54 -3.70 5.42
CA ILE A 211 -2.05 -2.64 4.54
C ILE A 211 -1.09 -1.44 4.54
N SER A 212 -0.64 -1.01 5.71
CA SER A 212 0.29 0.11 5.83
C SER A 212 1.66 -0.17 5.20
N VAL A 213 2.21 -1.37 5.40
CA VAL A 213 3.50 -1.77 4.80
C VAL A 213 3.35 -1.99 3.30
N ALA A 214 2.26 -2.59 2.84
CA ALA A 214 1.99 -2.83 1.42
C ALA A 214 1.88 -1.52 0.64
N HIS A 215 1.24 -0.48 1.22
CA HIS A 215 1.22 0.87 0.64
C HIS A 215 2.64 1.39 0.36
N ARG A 216 3.55 1.26 1.33
CA ARG A 216 4.95 1.68 1.19
C ARG A 216 5.72 0.83 0.18
N VAL A 217 5.48 -0.48 0.14
CA VAL A 217 6.09 -1.38 -0.85
C VAL A 217 5.70 -0.97 -2.26
N VAL A 218 4.40 -0.80 -2.53
CA VAL A 218 3.91 -0.38 -3.85
C VAL A 218 4.43 1.01 -4.21
N TRP A 219 4.38 1.95 -3.28
CA TRP A 219 4.88 3.30 -3.52
C TRP A 219 6.36 3.31 -3.92
N ILE A 220 7.22 2.55 -3.24
CA ILE A 220 8.63 2.43 -3.64
C ILE A 220 8.77 1.68 -4.97
N ALA A 221 8.00 0.61 -5.18
CA ALA A 221 8.03 -0.16 -6.42
C ALA A 221 7.63 0.68 -7.65
N LEU A 222 6.79 1.70 -7.46
CA LEU A 222 6.38 2.67 -8.48
C LEU A 222 7.15 3.99 -8.39
N GLN A 223 8.44 3.92 -8.04
CA GLN A 223 9.38 5.05 -8.06
C GLN A 223 8.96 6.23 -7.18
N ARG A 224 8.22 5.97 -6.09
CA ARG A 224 7.76 6.96 -5.10
C ARG A 224 6.82 8.03 -5.67
N LYS A 225 6.13 7.75 -6.77
CA LYS A 225 5.09 8.62 -7.35
C LYS A 225 3.71 8.32 -6.73
N HIS A 226 2.78 9.28 -6.78
CA HIS A 226 1.36 9.10 -6.46
C HIS A 226 0.98 8.53 -5.07
N PHE A 227 1.72 8.90 -4.02
CA PHE A 227 1.56 8.35 -2.65
C PHE A 227 0.11 8.32 -2.16
N THR A 228 -0.60 9.45 -2.19
CA THR A 228 -1.98 9.58 -1.68
C THR A 228 -2.99 8.84 -2.55
N LEU A 229 -2.79 8.79 -3.86
CA LEU A 229 -3.68 8.07 -4.78
C LEU A 229 -3.61 6.56 -4.50
N ILE A 230 -2.41 6.02 -4.33
CA ILE A 230 -2.18 4.61 -3.99
C ILE A 230 -2.84 4.28 -2.63
N GLU A 231 -2.70 5.16 -1.63
CA GLU A 231 -3.30 4.96 -0.29
C GLU A 231 -4.82 4.84 -0.36
N LEU A 232 -5.45 5.81 -1.04
CA LEU A 232 -6.90 5.89 -1.18
C LEU A 232 -7.47 4.66 -1.87
N GLU A 233 -6.86 4.26 -2.98
CA GLU A 233 -7.30 3.12 -3.76
C GLU A 233 -7.03 1.79 -3.05
N LEU A 234 -5.89 1.65 -2.37
CA LEU A 234 -5.59 0.45 -1.57
C LEU A 234 -6.64 0.23 -0.48
N HIS A 235 -7.01 1.31 0.22
CA HIS A 235 -8.05 1.25 1.23
C HIS A 235 -9.42 0.98 0.60
N ARG A 236 -9.73 1.52 -0.58
CA ARG A 236 -10.98 1.20 -1.30
C ARG A 236 -11.07 -0.28 -1.62
N LEU A 237 -9.98 -0.90 -2.07
CA LEU A 237 -9.96 -2.31 -2.47
C LEU A 237 -10.11 -3.26 -1.27
N LEU A 238 -9.42 -2.96 -0.17
CA LEU A 238 -9.29 -3.85 0.98
C LEU A 238 -10.25 -3.56 2.12
N ARG A 239 -10.87 -2.37 2.16
CA ARG A 239 -11.77 -1.96 3.24
C ARG A 239 -13.12 -1.55 2.71
N THR A 240 -14.14 -1.81 3.49
CA THR A 240 -15.46 -1.23 3.22
C THR A 240 -15.44 0.25 3.61
N GLU A 241 -16.38 1.03 3.06
CA GLU A 241 -16.49 2.47 3.31
C GLU A 241 -16.52 2.82 4.80
N ALA A 242 -17.19 2.01 5.63
CA ALA A 242 -17.25 2.20 7.08
C ALA A 242 -15.88 2.09 7.78
N TYR A 243 -14.97 1.29 7.23
CA TYR A 243 -13.61 1.06 7.76
C TYR A 243 -12.51 1.76 6.94
N ASN A 244 -12.87 2.49 5.88
CA ASN A 244 -11.90 3.25 5.09
C ASN A 244 -11.41 4.47 5.90
N THR A 245 -10.23 4.35 6.48
CA THR A 245 -9.58 5.45 7.23
C THR A 245 -8.93 6.46 6.31
N ALA A 246 -8.37 6.03 5.18
CA ALA A 246 -7.69 6.92 4.24
C ALA A 246 -8.64 7.98 3.70
N GLN A 247 -9.84 7.61 3.25
CA GLN A 247 -10.86 8.56 2.78
C GLN A 247 -11.35 9.52 3.86
N ARG A 248 -11.32 9.11 5.14
CA ARG A 248 -11.74 9.97 6.27
C ARG A 248 -10.63 10.93 6.72
N GLN A 249 -9.37 10.50 6.65
CA GLN A 249 -8.21 11.27 7.10
C GLN A 249 -7.71 12.21 6.02
N SER A 250 -7.66 11.73 4.77
CA SER A 250 -7.39 12.58 3.63
C SER A 250 -8.68 13.32 3.28
N SER A 251 -8.75 14.60 3.63
CA SER A 251 -9.73 15.57 3.09
C SER A 251 -9.54 15.81 1.58
N SER A 252 -8.86 14.87 0.90
CA SER A 252 -8.39 14.96 -0.45
C SER A 252 -9.56 14.75 -1.40
N ARG A 253 -9.88 15.82 -2.13
CA ARG A 253 -10.93 15.82 -3.16
C ARG A 253 -10.52 15.06 -4.43
N LEU A 254 -9.31 14.47 -4.48
CA LEU A 254 -8.76 13.84 -5.68
C LEU A 254 -9.73 12.86 -6.37
N ILE A 255 -10.47 12.06 -5.60
CA ILE A 255 -11.48 11.12 -6.13
C ILE A 255 -12.85 11.79 -6.30
N GLN A 256 -13.19 12.78 -5.46
CA GLN A 256 -14.46 13.52 -5.55
C GLN A 256 -14.53 14.43 -6.79
N ASP A 257 -13.37 14.93 -7.23
CA ASP A 257 -13.23 15.76 -8.44
C ASP A 257 -13.16 14.90 -9.71
N MET A 258 -13.22 13.56 -9.60
CA MET A 258 -13.24 12.67 -10.77
C MET A 258 -14.62 12.60 -11.42
N LEU A 259 -14.64 12.52 -12.75
CA LEU A 259 -15.88 12.29 -13.48
C LEU A 259 -16.40 10.89 -13.16
N GLU A 260 -17.72 10.74 -13.01
CA GLU A 260 -18.37 9.46 -12.72
C GLU A 260 -17.99 8.36 -13.74
N ASP A 261 -17.81 8.72 -15.01
CA ASP A 261 -17.39 7.79 -16.05
C ASP A 261 -15.96 7.28 -15.82
N ASP A 262 -15.04 8.15 -15.39
CA ASP A 262 -13.65 7.76 -15.08
C ASP A 262 -13.60 6.88 -13.84
N ILE A 263 -14.45 7.18 -12.84
CA ILE A 263 -14.63 6.34 -11.65
C ILE A 263 -15.12 4.94 -12.05
N ARG A 264 -16.08 4.84 -12.98
CA ARG A 264 -16.59 3.54 -13.45
C ARG A 264 -15.52 2.71 -14.17
N ILE A 265 -14.66 3.35 -14.95
CA ILE A 265 -13.54 2.68 -15.63
C ILE A 265 -12.54 2.15 -14.59
N LEU A 266 -12.11 3.00 -13.65
CA LEU A 266 -11.07 2.66 -12.68
C LEU A 266 -11.55 1.72 -11.58
N HIS A 267 -12.74 1.97 -11.01
CA HIS A 267 -13.25 1.26 -9.84
C HIS A 267 -14.24 0.15 -10.18
N GLY A 268 -14.76 0.13 -11.41
CA GLY A 268 -15.82 -0.77 -11.84
C GLY A 268 -17.23 -0.25 -11.49
N PRO A 269 -18.26 -1.06 -11.76
CA PRO A 269 -19.63 -0.71 -11.42
C PRO A 269 -19.79 -0.55 -9.90
N LYS A 270 -20.56 0.45 -9.47
CA LYS A 270 -20.84 0.69 -8.05
C LYS A 270 -21.51 -0.53 -7.44
N THR A 271 -20.81 -1.21 -6.53
CA THR A 271 -21.34 -2.35 -5.81
C THR A 271 -22.43 -1.89 -4.84
N THR A 272 -23.69 -2.01 -5.24
CA THR A 272 -24.83 -1.67 -4.38
C THR A 272 -25.14 -2.82 -3.42
N LEU A 273 -24.40 -2.88 -2.32
CA LEU A 273 -24.61 -3.89 -1.29
C LEU A 273 -25.81 -3.54 -0.40
N LYS A 274 -26.91 -4.29 -0.53
CA LYS A 274 -28.10 -4.21 0.34
C LYS A 274 -27.88 -4.77 1.76
N THR A 275 -26.71 -5.33 2.05
CA THR A 275 -26.40 -6.02 3.32
C THR A 275 -26.01 -5.03 4.44
N ARG A 276 -26.25 -5.45 5.69
CA ARG A 276 -25.92 -4.69 6.92
C ARG A 276 -24.43 -4.27 6.94
N LYS A 277 -24.15 -3.00 7.26
CA LYS A 277 -22.82 -2.34 7.16
C LYS A 277 -21.64 -3.17 7.75
N LEU A 278 -21.88 -3.91 8.84
CA LEU A 278 -20.83 -4.65 9.60
C LEU A 278 -20.52 -6.07 9.09
N LEU A 279 -21.39 -6.67 8.28
CA LEU A 279 -21.20 -8.03 7.73
C LEU A 279 -20.77 -7.99 6.26
N ARG A 280 -20.16 -6.88 5.84
CA ARG A 280 -19.74 -6.68 4.46
C ARG A 280 -18.32 -7.20 4.29
N ASN A 281 -18.13 -8.09 3.31
CA ASN A 281 -16.81 -8.44 2.82
C ASN A 281 -16.12 -7.19 2.26
N SER A 282 -14.79 -7.20 2.26
CA SER A 282 -14.03 -6.21 1.52
C SER A 282 -14.41 -6.24 0.03
N PRO A 283 -14.29 -5.11 -0.69
CA PRO A 283 -14.72 -5.02 -2.09
C PRO A 283 -14.04 -6.04 -3.01
N LEU A 284 -12.75 -6.32 -2.82
CA LEU A 284 -12.01 -7.29 -3.64
C LEU A 284 -12.56 -8.73 -3.56
N PRO A 285 -12.66 -9.39 -2.38
CA PRO A 285 -13.30 -10.70 -2.28
C PRO A 285 -14.76 -10.70 -2.72
N HIS A 286 -15.47 -9.58 -2.55
CA HIS A 286 -16.83 -9.47 -3.06
C HIS A 286 -16.89 -9.52 -4.59
N GLU A 287 -16.06 -8.73 -5.28
CA GLU A 287 -15.97 -8.76 -6.74
C GLU A 287 -15.51 -10.13 -7.25
N LEU A 288 -14.63 -10.82 -6.51
CA LEU A 288 -14.21 -12.18 -6.84
C LEU A 288 -15.35 -13.21 -6.77
N ILE A 289 -16.20 -13.13 -5.75
CA ILE A 289 -17.27 -14.11 -5.49
C ILE A 289 -18.49 -13.86 -6.37
N TYR A 290 -18.82 -12.60 -6.63
CA TYR A 290 -20.08 -12.20 -7.29
C TYR A 290 -19.88 -11.58 -8.67
N GLY A 291 -18.64 -11.35 -9.10
CA GLY A 291 -18.31 -10.84 -10.43
C GLY A 291 -18.02 -11.94 -11.45
N ASP A 292 -18.06 -11.57 -12.72
CA ASP A 292 -17.79 -12.45 -13.86
C ASP A 292 -16.27 -12.60 -14.09
N CYS A 293 -15.56 -13.14 -13.09
CA CYS A 293 -14.12 -13.41 -13.21
C CYS A 293 -13.85 -14.67 -14.02
N ASP A 294 -12.91 -14.60 -14.98
CA ASP A 294 -12.45 -15.76 -15.73
C ASP A 294 -11.78 -16.78 -14.79
N TYR A 295 -12.31 -18.01 -14.74
CA TYR A 295 -11.82 -19.09 -13.88
C TYR A 295 -10.35 -19.42 -14.14
N ARG A 296 -9.84 -19.17 -15.35
CA ARG A 296 -8.43 -19.39 -15.70
C ARG A 296 -7.50 -18.46 -14.94
N LEU A 297 -7.95 -17.26 -14.57
CA LEU A 297 -7.22 -16.33 -13.70
C LEU A 297 -7.18 -16.85 -12.25
N LEU A 298 -8.22 -17.55 -11.82
CA LEU A 298 -8.29 -18.14 -10.48
C LEU A 298 -7.35 -19.35 -10.32
N SER A 299 -7.04 -20.04 -11.42
CA SER A 299 -6.11 -21.17 -11.44
C SER A 299 -4.62 -20.80 -11.55
N LEU A 300 -4.27 -19.51 -11.67
CA LEU A 300 -2.88 -19.06 -11.88
C LEU A 300 -1.92 -19.64 -10.82
N GLY A 301 -1.00 -20.51 -11.24
CA GLY A 301 -0.03 -21.13 -10.33
C GLY A 301 -0.56 -22.23 -9.40
N ILE A 302 -1.78 -22.74 -9.64
CA ILE A 302 -2.33 -23.93 -8.96
C ILE A 302 -2.49 -25.09 -9.94
N ALA A 303 -2.96 -24.82 -11.16
CA ALA A 303 -3.15 -25.83 -12.20
C ALA A 303 -2.61 -25.33 -13.54
N ASP A 304 -1.99 -26.23 -14.30
CA ASP A 304 -1.61 -26.01 -15.69
C ASP A 304 -2.86 -26.20 -16.57
N ILE A 305 -3.73 -25.19 -16.59
CA ILE A 305 -4.83 -25.11 -17.56
C ILE A 305 -4.26 -24.54 -18.86
N ASP A 306 -4.69 -25.02 -20.03
CA ASP A 306 -4.25 -24.54 -21.35
C ASP A 306 -4.26 -23.01 -21.46
N ILE A 307 -3.07 -22.41 -21.31
CA ILE A 307 -2.86 -20.96 -21.36
C ILE A 307 -2.66 -20.55 -22.81
N HIS A 308 -3.70 -20.68 -23.62
CA HIS A 308 -3.66 -20.17 -24.99
C HIS A 308 -3.89 -18.66 -25.07
N HIS A 309 -4.37 -18.02 -23.99
CA HIS A 309 -4.65 -16.60 -23.99
C HIS A 309 -3.40 -15.78 -23.58
N PRO A 310 -2.90 -14.86 -24.43
CA PRO A 310 -1.65 -14.13 -24.18
C PRO A 310 -1.69 -13.30 -22.89
N LYS A 311 -2.84 -12.68 -22.60
CA LYS A 311 -3.04 -11.92 -21.34
C LYS A 311 -2.88 -12.77 -20.08
N ILE A 312 -3.34 -14.02 -20.10
CA ILE A 312 -3.26 -14.92 -18.94
C ILE A 312 -1.83 -15.41 -18.78
N ALA A 313 -1.12 -15.68 -19.89
CA ALA A 313 0.30 -16.00 -19.87
C ALA A 313 1.15 -14.85 -19.32
N TYR A 314 0.88 -13.62 -19.75
CA TYR A 314 1.52 -12.42 -19.22
C TYR A 314 1.33 -12.29 -17.71
N LEU A 315 0.07 -12.39 -17.23
CA LEU A 315 -0.24 -12.27 -15.79
C LEU A 315 0.36 -13.43 -14.97
N ARG A 316 0.34 -14.66 -15.49
CA ARG A 316 1.03 -15.80 -14.86
C ARG A 316 2.51 -15.51 -14.68
N ASN A 317 3.15 -15.06 -15.75
CA ASN A 317 4.59 -14.80 -15.76
C ASN A 317 4.95 -13.63 -14.84
N ALA A 318 4.20 -12.53 -14.88
CA ALA A 318 4.41 -11.38 -14.00
C ALA A 318 4.30 -11.73 -12.50
N LEU A 319 3.43 -12.67 -12.14
CA LEU A 319 3.23 -13.10 -10.75
C LEU A 319 4.25 -14.14 -10.26
N LEU A 320 4.58 -15.12 -11.09
CA LEU A 320 5.31 -16.32 -10.68
C LEU A 320 6.78 -16.35 -11.10
N VAL A 321 7.16 -15.65 -12.17
CA VAL A 321 8.52 -15.72 -12.70
C VAL A 321 9.49 -14.93 -11.82
N ASP A 322 10.72 -15.46 -11.72
CA ASP A 322 11.84 -14.82 -11.05
C ASP A 322 12.15 -13.43 -11.64
N GLU A 323 12.53 -12.48 -10.79
CA GLU A 323 12.82 -11.11 -11.24
C GLU A 323 13.97 -11.06 -12.27
N GLU A 324 14.90 -12.03 -12.25
CA GLU A 324 16.02 -12.14 -13.20
C GLU A 324 15.54 -12.37 -14.64
N LYS A 325 14.40 -13.05 -14.80
CA LYS A 325 13.84 -13.45 -16.10
C LYS A 325 12.80 -12.45 -16.62
N LEU A 326 12.35 -11.50 -15.79
CA LEU A 326 11.37 -10.47 -16.20
C LEU A 326 11.90 -9.62 -17.36
N SER A 327 13.16 -9.21 -17.29
CA SER A 327 13.82 -8.43 -18.35
C SER A 327 13.92 -9.19 -19.67
N GLN A 328 14.04 -10.52 -19.62
CA GLN A 328 14.10 -11.38 -20.81
C GLN A 328 12.72 -11.58 -21.47
N LEU A 329 11.66 -11.48 -20.68
CA LEU A 329 10.27 -11.61 -21.12
C LEU A 329 9.61 -10.27 -21.45
N GLU A 330 10.36 -9.16 -21.35
CA GLU A 330 9.86 -7.79 -21.55
C GLU A 330 8.66 -7.44 -20.64
N ILE A 331 8.54 -8.12 -19.50
CA ILE A 331 7.49 -7.88 -18.50
C ILE A 331 8.02 -6.85 -17.50
N LYS A 332 7.36 -5.70 -17.40
CA LYS A 332 7.68 -4.65 -16.42
C LYS A 332 6.75 -4.76 -15.22
N VAL A 333 7.33 -4.97 -14.02
CA VAL A 333 6.60 -4.98 -12.74
C VAL A 333 7.23 -3.95 -11.79
N GLY A 334 6.84 -2.69 -11.95
CA GLY A 334 7.49 -1.56 -11.26
C GLY A 334 9.01 -1.55 -11.52
N ILE A 335 9.80 -1.30 -10.47
CA ILE A 335 11.27 -1.39 -10.52
C ILE A 335 11.83 -2.83 -10.38
N LEU A 336 10.98 -3.86 -10.29
CA LEU A 336 11.45 -5.24 -10.12
C LEU A 336 12.12 -5.72 -11.41
N GLY A 337 13.28 -6.37 -11.28
CA GLY A 337 14.09 -6.85 -12.42
C GLY A 337 15.01 -5.79 -13.04
N HIS A 338 14.91 -4.52 -12.62
CA HIS A 338 15.84 -3.48 -13.05
C HIS A 338 17.23 -3.67 -12.40
N ASN A 339 18.27 -3.18 -13.08
CA ASN A 339 19.61 -3.17 -12.51
C ASN A 339 19.65 -2.27 -11.29
N ARG A 340 20.24 -2.78 -10.21
CA ARG A 340 20.31 -2.06 -8.95
C ARG A 340 21.30 -0.88 -8.98
N SER A 341 22.23 -0.88 -9.94
CA SER A 341 23.20 0.20 -10.16
C SER A 341 22.54 1.52 -10.58
N ASP A 342 21.34 1.45 -11.17
CA ASP A 342 20.62 2.62 -11.67
C ASP A 342 19.87 3.37 -10.54
N TYR A 343 19.95 2.85 -9.31
CA TYR A 343 19.20 3.36 -8.16
C TYR A 343 20.08 3.63 -6.95
N ASP A 344 19.77 4.69 -6.20
CA ASP A 344 20.36 4.93 -4.88
C ASP A 344 19.89 3.87 -3.86
N ILE A 345 20.51 3.82 -2.67
CA ILE A 345 20.12 2.97 -1.53
C ILE A 345 18.62 3.05 -1.22
N MET A 346 18.03 4.23 -1.42
CA MET A 346 16.62 4.50 -1.17
C MET A 346 15.70 4.01 -2.30
N LEU A 347 16.26 3.30 -3.29
CA LEU A 347 15.60 2.86 -4.52
C LEU A 347 14.93 4.02 -5.27
N MET A 348 15.66 5.14 -5.36
CA MET A 348 15.30 6.28 -6.18
C MET A 348 16.17 6.23 -7.44
N PRO A 349 15.61 6.44 -8.64
CA PRO A 349 16.40 6.47 -9.85
C PRO A 349 17.45 7.59 -9.76
N HIS A 350 18.64 7.35 -10.29
CA HIS A 350 19.59 8.44 -10.53
C HIS A 350 19.05 9.29 -11.68
N GLU A 351 18.78 10.58 -11.43
CA GLU A 351 18.49 11.53 -12.50
C GLU A 351 19.64 11.46 -13.52
N PRO A 352 19.37 11.28 -14.83
CA PRO A 352 20.42 11.44 -15.80
C PRO A 352 20.87 12.90 -15.74
N GLU A 353 22.16 13.13 -15.46
CA GLU A 353 22.81 14.41 -15.74
C GLU A 353 22.66 14.65 -17.25
N GLU A 354 21.59 15.32 -17.67
CA GLU A 354 21.55 15.93 -18.99
C GLU A 354 22.76 16.86 -19.08
N LEU A 355 23.58 16.63 -20.11
CA LEU A 355 24.78 17.38 -20.44
C LEU A 355 24.48 18.89 -20.51
N MET A 356 24.62 19.61 -19.39
CA MET A 356 24.54 21.06 -19.38
C MET A 356 25.86 21.63 -19.91
N GLU A 357 25.86 22.10 -21.15
CA GLU A 357 26.81 23.13 -21.56
C GLU A 357 26.50 24.43 -20.79
N PRO A 358 27.51 25.14 -20.24
CA PRO A 358 27.28 26.28 -19.38
C PRO A 358 27.00 27.52 -20.24
N THR A 359 25.76 28.02 -20.24
CA THR A 359 25.47 29.37 -20.74
C THR A 359 25.09 30.29 -19.58
N GLU A 360 25.66 31.50 -19.58
CA GLU A 360 25.77 32.48 -18.49
C GLU A 360 24.44 33.10 -17.98
N THR A 361 23.30 32.47 -18.19
CA THR A 361 21.97 32.97 -17.77
C THR A 361 21.62 32.62 -16.31
N ALA A 362 22.32 31.69 -15.68
CA ALA A 362 22.00 31.15 -14.35
C ALA A 362 22.26 32.09 -13.14
N LEU A 363 22.85 33.27 -13.35
CA LEU A 363 23.11 34.23 -12.26
C LEU A 363 21.97 35.24 -12.04
N LEU A 364 21.08 35.44 -13.01
CA LEU A 364 19.97 36.40 -12.90
C LEU A 364 18.69 35.77 -12.31
N GLU A 365 18.50 34.45 -12.43
CA GLU A 365 17.32 33.76 -11.90
C GLU A 365 17.40 33.49 -10.39
N LYS A 366 18.61 33.42 -9.82
CA LYS A 366 18.79 33.26 -8.35
C LYS A 366 18.28 34.46 -7.54
N LYS A 367 18.17 35.65 -8.15
CA LYS A 367 17.64 36.86 -7.47
C LYS A 367 16.12 37.03 -7.58
N SER A 368 15.46 36.38 -8.55
CA SER A 368 14.00 36.47 -8.72
C SER A 368 13.23 35.41 -7.91
N LEU A 369 13.89 34.33 -7.48
CA LEU A 369 13.30 33.23 -6.71
C LEU A 369 13.13 33.51 -5.21
N GLU A 370 13.79 34.52 -4.64
CA GLU A 370 13.65 34.85 -3.21
C GLU A 370 12.43 35.71 -2.89
N ILE A 371 11.81 36.37 -3.88
CA ILE A 371 10.70 37.32 -3.67
C ILE A 371 9.31 36.67 -3.87
N ARG A 372 9.22 35.41 -4.33
CA ARG A 372 7.92 34.75 -4.64
C ARG A 372 7.61 33.51 -3.79
N LYS A 373 7.95 33.54 -2.49
CA LYS A 373 7.50 32.52 -1.50
C LYS A 373 6.09 32.74 -0.95
N SER A 374 5.26 33.54 -1.61
CA SER A 374 3.83 33.60 -1.33
C SER A 374 3.08 33.84 -2.62
N ILE A 375 1.93 33.15 -2.77
CA ILE A 375 0.92 33.24 -3.83
C ILE A 375 1.01 32.13 -4.89
N PHE A 376 0.11 31.14 -4.70
CA PHE A 376 -0.50 30.21 -5.65
C PHE A 376 0.36 29.23 -6.47
N VAL A 377 0.12 27.96 -6.16
CA VAL A 377 0.43 26.76 -6.94
C VAL A 377 -0.43 26.73 -8.21
N THR A 378 0.21 26.75 -9.37
CA THR A 378 -0.25 26.06 -10.60
C THR A 378 0.87 25.98 -11.63
N LYS A 379 1.19 24.75 -12.06
CA LYS A 379 2.02 24.34 -13.22
C LYS A 379 3.51 24.73 -13.10
N ILE A 380 4.46 23.80 -13.26
CA ILE A 380 4.72 22.95 -14.44
C ILE A 380 5.23 21.59 -13.93
N LEU A 381 4.68 20.50 -14.45
CA LEU A 381 5.20 19.13 -14.29
C LEU A 381 6.10 18.89 -15.50
N GLU A 382 7.41 18.99 -15.31
CA GLU A 382 8.40 18.47 -16.26
C GLU A 382 8.47 16.95 -16.11
N GLN A 383 8.71 16.33 -17.26
CA GLN A 383 8.45 14.93 -17.56
C GLN A 383 9.47 14.00 -16.93
N GLU A 384 8.96 12.92 -16.34
CA GLU A 384 9.61 11.61 -16.42
C GLU A 384 8.49 10.62 -16.75
N GLU A 385 8.45 10.19 -18.01
CA GLU A 385 7.52 9.18 -18.50
C GLU A 385 7.63 7.94 -17.62
N ILE A 386 6.54 7.57 -16.94
CA ILE A 386 6.36 6.18 -16.54
C ILE A 386 6.28 5.42 -17.86
N GLU A 387 7.38 4.78 -18.27
CA GLU A 387 7.42 3.97 -19.49
C GLU A 387 6.17 3.09 -19.52
N SER A 388 5.35 3.32 -20.55
CA SER A 388 4.07 2.67 -20.74
C SER A 388 4.25 1.16 -20.63
N LEU A 389 3.37 0.50 -19.86
CA LEU A 389 3.16 -0.92 -20.11
C LEU A 389 2.79 -1.03 -21.60
N PRO A 390 3.42 -1.93 -22.38
CA PRO A 390 2.89 -2.24 -23.70
C PRO A 390 1.40 -2.49 -23.53
N GLU A 391 0.55 -1.82 -24.31
CA GLU A 391 -0.87 -2.20 -24.44
C GLU A 391 -0.88 -3.71 -24.49
N ILE A 392 -1.49 -4.37 -23.48
CA ILE A 392 -1.27 -5.79 -23.20
C ILE A 392 -1.38 -6.55 -24.51
N MET A 393 -0.22 -6.87 -25.10
CA MET A 393 -0.15 -7.11 -26.54
C MET A 393 -0.93 -8.38 -26.84
N ASP A 394 -1.69 -8.35 -27.94
CA ASP A 394 -2.41 -9.53 -28.44
C ASP A 394 -1.43 -10.66 -28.86
N GLU A 395 -0.12 -10.41 -28.84
CA GLU A 395 0.94 -11.36 -29.18
C GLU A 395 2.05 -11.37 -28.11
N PHE A 396 1.74 -11.84 -26.90
CA PHE A 396 2.77 -12.19 -25.92
C PHE A 396 3.31 -13.60 -26.25
N PRO A 397 4.63 -13.79 -26.48
CA PRO A 397 5.18 -15.11 -26.75
C PRO A 397 5.00 -16.01 -25.52
N VAL A 398 4.24 -17.09 -25.67
CA VAL A 398 3.98 -18.10 -24.64
C VAL A 398 5.26 -18.91 -24.39
N LYS A 399 6.27 -18.29 -23.79
CA LYS A 399 7.42 -19.00 -23.24
C LYS A 399 7.12 -19.30 -21.78
N GLU A 400 6.82 -20.56 -21.52
CA GLU A 400 6.69 -21.10 -20.18
C GLU A 400 8.08 -21.22 -19.56
N ILE A 401 8.24 -20.67 -18.36
CA ILE A 401 9.40 -20.96 -17.53
C ILE A 401 8.88 -21.47 -16.20
N GLN A 402 8.89 -22.79 -16.03
CA GLN A 402 8.61 -23.45 -14.76
C GLN A 402 9.93 -23.75 -14.06
N GLU A 403 10.36 -22.88 -13.14
CA GLU A 403 11.37 -23.25 -12.15
C GLU A 403 11.03 -22.63 -10.80
N VAL A 404 10.78 -23.49 -9.80
CA VAL A 404 10.70 -23.08 -8.40
C VAL A 404 12.13 -22.89 -7.92
N ASN A 405 12.59 -21.65 -7.88
CA ASN A 405 13.96 -21.36 -7.48
C ASN A 405 14.10 -21.30 -5.95
N GLU A 406 14.69 -22.36 -5.35
CA GLU A 406 15.04 -22.41 -3.92
C GLU A 406 15.92 -21.23 -3.45
N LYS A 407 16.55 -20.52 -4.39
CA LYS A 407 17.42 -19.36 -4.15
C LYS A 407 16.66 -18.26 -3.41
N TYR A 408 15.47 -17.88 -3.88
CA TYR A 408 14.68 -16.81 -3.27
C TYR A 408 14.18 -17.18 -1.89
N ASP A 409 13.85 -18.45 -1.66
CA ASP A 409 13.43 -18.92 -0.34
C ASP A 409 14.57 -18.87 0.67
N LYS A 410 15.80 -19.17 0.26
CA LYS A 410 16.99 -18.99 1.11
C LYS A 410 17.26 -17.52 1.44
N ILE A 411 17.07 -16.61 0.49
CA ILE A 411 17.21 -15.16 0.71
C ILE A 411 16.14 -14.66 1.69
N ARG A 412 14.89 -15.05 1.46
CA ARG A 412 13.72 -14.73 2.28
C ARG A 412 13.89 -15.20 3.73
N GLU A 413 14.34 -16.43 3.93
CA GLU A 413 14.57 -17.01 5.25
C GLU A 413 15.65 -16.26 6.03
N LYS A 414 16.77 -15.95 5.37
CA LYS A 414 17.86 -15.16 5.97
C LYS A 414 17.38 -13.76 6.38
N ALA A 415 16.58 -13.10 5.53
CA ALA A 415 15.99 -11.81 5.85
C ALA A 415 15.01 -11.92 7.02
N ARG A 416 14.14 -12.93 7.03
CA ARG A 416 13.17 -13.20 8.11
C ARG A 416 13.85 -13.29 9.48
N ILE A 417 14.87 -14.13 9.61
CA ILE A 417 15.64 -14.30 10.86
C ILE A 417 16.26 -12.96 11.30
N LYS A 418 16.87 -12.23 10.35
CA LYS A 418 17.51 -10.94 10.62
C LYS A 418 16.52 -9.91 11.18
N TRP A 419 15.33 -9.80 10.58
CA TRP A 419 14.31 -8.85 11.00
C TRP A 419 13.67 -9.22 12.34
N ILE A 420 13.45 -10.50 12.60
CA ILE A 420 12.98 -10.97 13.92
C ILE A 420 13.97 -10.58 15.01
N LEU A 421 15.26 -10.82 14.80
CA LEU A 421 16.32 -10.44 15.75
C LEU A 421 16.40 -8.93 15.96
N ARG A 422 16.09 -8.11 14.96
CA ARG A 422 16.02 -6.64 15.12
C ARG A 422 14.84 -6.24 16.00
N GLU A 423 13.66 -6.80 15.76
CA GLU A 423 12.45 -6.45 16.52
C GLU A 423 12.50 -6.95 17.97
N ILE A 424 13.11 -8.11 18.23
CA ILE A 424 13.38 -8.58 19.61
C ILE A 424 14.29 -7.56 20.33
N ARG A 425 15.41 -7.18 19.72
CA ARG A 425 16.34 -6.18 20.28
C ARG A 425 15.69 -4.81 20.50
N ARG A 426 14.77 -4.38 19.63
CA ARG A 426 14.01 -3.13 19.79
C ARG A 426 13.09 -3.18 21.00
N ARG A 427 12.46 -4.33 21.26
CA ARG A 427 11.58 -4.53 22.42
C ARG A 427 12.35 -4.55 23.73
N GLU A 428 13.49 -5.25 23.77
CA GLU A 428 14.38 -5.30 24.93
C GLU A 428 14.85 -3.89 25.33
N ARG A 429 15.27 -3.06 24.37
CA ARG A 429 15.69 -1.67 24.63
C ARG A 429 14.56 -0.80 25.19
N LYS A 430 13.35 -0.92 24.64
CA LYS A 430 12.19 -0.19 25.18
C LYS A 430 11.86 -0.64 26.61
N ALA A 431 11.97 -1.93 26.91
CA ALA A 431 11.76 -2.42 28.27
C ALA A 431 12.79 -1.81 29.23
N THR A 432 14.07 -1.82 28.87
CA THR A 432 15.14 -1.21 29.71
C THR A 432 14.96 0.29 29.89
N ASP A 433 14.58 1.04 28.85
CA ASP A 433 14.33 2.48 28.95
C ASP A 433 13.14 2.79 29.87
N THR A 434 12.14 1.90 29.92
CA THR A 434 10.98 2.04 30.83
C THR A 434 11.39 1.79 32.30
N TYR A 435 12.30 0.85 32.54
CA TYR A 435 12.87 0.64 33.89
C TYR A 435 13.77 1.78 34.33
N SER A 436 14.53 2.40 33.42
CA SER A 436 15.40 3.54 33.73
C SER A 436 14.64 4.80 34.15
N ILE A 437 13.41 4.99 33.67
CA ILE A 437 12.53 6.10 34.09
C ILE A 437 11.90 5.84 35.48
N ALA A 438 11.75 4.56 35.88
CA ALA A 438 11.20 4.20 37.19
C ALA A 438 12.22 4.31 38.34
N THR A 439 13.52 4.45 38.05
CA THR A 439 14.59 4.53 39.05
C THR A 439 15.09 5.95 39.37
N THR A 440 14.36 7.01 38.99
CA THR A 440 14.69 8.39 39.37
C THR A 440 13.55 9.07 40.10
N LEU A 441 13.03 8.42 41.14
CA LEU A 441 12.25 9.03 42.21
C LEU A 441 12.70 8.38 43.53
N ASP A 442 13.83 8.84 44.04
CA ASP A 442 14.17 8.82 45.46
C ASP A 442 14.65 10.23 45.85
#